data_AF-X6EDK2-F1
#
_entry.id   AF-X6EDK2-F1
#
_cell.length_a   1.000
_cell.length_b   1.000
_cell.length_c   1.000
_cell.angle_alpha   90.00
_cell.angle_beta   90.00
_cell.angle_gamma   90.00
#
_symmetry.space_group_name_H-M   'P 1'
#
loop_
_entity.id
_entity.type
_entity.pdbx_description
1 polymer ?
#
loop_
_entity_poly.entity_id
_entity_poly.type
_entity_poly.pdbx_seq_one_letter_code
_entity_poly.pdbx_strand_id
1 'polypeptide(L)'
;MITAPQLRAARALLGIDQRTLADLSGLSVPTIQRMEASEAMIRGNVDSLMKLIGALEFAGVELISDSVPSQAGGRGVRLKADFDPSKLSALGPKAKGILSAVS
;
A
#
# COMPACT_ATOMS: atom_id res chain seq x y z
N MET A 1 -4.19 4.60 10.62
CA MET A 1 -3.15 5.50 10.05
C MET A 1 -1.87 4.71 9.80
N ILE A 2 -1.19 4.98 8.67
CA ILE A 2 0.01 4.27 8.16
C ILE A 2 1.29 5.10 8.33
N THR A 3 2.44 4.45 8.52
CA THR A 3 3.76 5.13 8.57
C THR A 3 4.54 4.95 7.26
N ALA A 4 5.49 5.85 6.99
CA ALA A 4 6.35 5.75 5.82
C ALA A 4 7.25 4.49 5.82
N PRO A 5 7.80 4.02 6.96
CA PRO A 5 8.44 2.71 7.01
C PRO A 5 7.49 1.56 6.63
N GLN A 6 6.23 1.57 7.08
CA GLN A 6 5.24 0.55 6.67
C GLN A 6 4.97 0.62 5.16
N LEU A 7 4.87 1.82 4.58
CA LEU A 7 4.68 1.99 3.14
C LEU A 7 5.85 1.40 2.35
N ARG A 8 7.10 1.76 2.70
CA ARG A 8 8.29 1.25 2.01
C ARG A 8 8.43 -0.28 2.16
N ALA A 9 8.15 -0.80 3.36
CA ALA A 9 8.17 -2.23 3.62
C ALA A 9 7.10 -2.99 2.81
N ALA A 10 5.87 -2.48 2.75
CA ALA A 10 4.80 -3.05 1.93
C ALA A 10 5.21 -3.11 0.46
N ARG A 11 5.79 -2.02 -0.05
CA ARG A 11 6.25 -1.95 -1.43
C ARG A 11 7.37 -2.97 -1.71
N ALA A 12 8.30 -3.13 -0.78
CA ALA A 12 9.37 -4.12 -0.87
C ALA A 12 8.84 -5.56 -0.85
N LEU A 13 7.87 -5.87 0.02
CA LEU A 13 7.22 -7.19 0.08
C LEU A 13 6.51 -7.55 -1.22
N LEU A 14 5.86 -6.57 -1.84
CA LEU A 14 5.18 -6.72 -3.13
C LEU A 14 6.13 -6.77 -4.33
N GLY A 15 7.40 -6.40 -4.15
CA GLY A 15 8.37 -6.33 -5.25
C GLY A 15 8.04 -5.27 -6.30
N ILE A 16 7.31 -4.20 -5.93
CA ILE A 16 6.88 -3.15 -6.88
C ILE A 16 7.68 -1.85 -6.71
N ASP A 17 7.66 -1.01 -7.75
CA ASP A 17 8.24 0.33 -7.69
C ASP A 17 7.18 1.39 -7.31
N GLN A 18 7.62 2.65 -7.17
CA GLN A 18 6.74 3.77 -6.83
C GLN A 18 5.71 4.07 -7.92
N ARG A 19 6.05 3.78 -9.20
CA ARG A 19 5.15 4.02 -10.33
C ARG A 19 4.02 3.01 -10.34
N THR A 20 4.32 1.73 -10.18
CA THR A 20 3.31 0.67 -10.03
C THR A 20 2.37 0.96 -8.87
N LEU A 21 2.90 1.38 -7.71
CA LEU A 21 2.05 1.74 -6.57
C LEU A 21 1.18 2.98 -6.85
N ALA A 22 1.72 3.99 -7.53
CA ALA A 22 0.97 5.16 -7.95
C ALA A 22 -0.19 4.76 -8.88
N ASP A 23 0.07 3.88 -9.85
CA ASP A 23 -0.93 3.36 -10.78
C ASP A 23 -2.01 2.52 -10.06
N LEU A 24 -1.61 1.65 -9.14
CA LEU A 24 -2.54 0.83 -8.32
C LEU A 24 -3.42 1.69 -7.41
N SER A 25 -2.88 2.78 -6.84
CA SER A 25 -3.62 3.66 -5.92
C SER A 25 -4.38 4.78 -6.61
N GLY A 26 -4.16 5.00 -7.91
CA GLY A 26 -4.68 6.16 -8.62
C GLY A 26 -4.11 7.50 -8.11
N LEU A 27 -2.98 7.46 -7.40
CA LEU A 27 -2.25 8.64 -6.93
C LEU A 27 -1.14 8.99 -7.91
N SER A 28 -0.61 10.22 -7.83
CA SER A 28 0.55 10.60 -8.63
C SER A 28 1.87 10.07 -8.03
N VAL A 29 2.85 9.77 -8.87
CA VAL A 29 4.20 9.36 -8.41
C VAL A 29 4.81 10.36 -7.41
N PRO A 30 4.74 11.70 -7.64
CA PRO A 30 5.19 12.67 -6.64
C PRO A 30 4.46 12.57 -5.30
N THR A 31 3.19 12.17 -5.29
CA THR A 31 2.43 11.95 -4.05
C THR A 31 3.00 10.75 -3.29
N ILE A 32 3.22 9.62 -3.97
CA ILE A 32 3.86 8.43 -3.37
C ILE A 32 5.25 8.78 -2.83
N GLN A 33 6.07 9.50 -3.60
CA GLN A 33 7.40 9.94 -3.17
C GLN A 33 7.35 10.80 -1.90
N ARG A 34 6.45 11.79 -1.83
CA ARG A 34 6.27 12.61 -0.61
C ARG A 34 5.82 11.78 0.58
N MET A 35 4.95 10.79 0.37
CA MET A 35 4.50 9.89 1.42
C MET A 35 5.66 9.00 1.94
N GLU A 36 6.46 8.42 1.04
CA GLU A 36 7.62 7.60 1.41
C GLU A 36 8.75 8.40 2.05
N ALA A 37 8.89 9.69 1.71
CA ALA A 37 9.90 10.60 2.26
C ALA A 37 9.57 11.10 3.68
N SER A 38 8.36 10.84 4.18
CA SER A 38 8.01 11.19 5.57
C SER A 38 8.85 10.37 6.55
N GLU A 39 9.27 10.98 7.68
CA GLU A 39 10.08 10.27 8.68
C GLU A 39 9.24 9.36 9.59
N ALA A 40 7.93 9.64 9.73
CA ALA A 40 7.05 8.94 10.64
C ALA A 40 5.69 8.64 10.00
N MET A 41 4.60 9.14 10.59
CA MET A 41 3.25 8.97 10.07
C MET A 41 3.05 9.76 8.78
N ILE A 42 2.44 9.13 7.78
CA ILE A 42 2.12 9.79 6.52
C ILE A 42 0.97 10.77 6.76
N ARG A 43 1.19 12.04 6.42
CA ARG A 43 0.17 13.10 6.47
C ARG A 43 -0.42 13.32 5.08
N GLY A 44 -1.74 13.38 4.99
CA GLY A 44 -2.47 13.58 3.75
C GLY A 44 -3.97 13.68 4.01
N ASN A 45 -4.74 14.02 2.97
CA ASN A 45 -6.20 13.93 3.06
C ASN A 45 -6.64 12.46 3.20
N VAL A 46 -7.84 12.26 3.76
CA VAL A 46 -8.38 10.93 4.05
C VAL A 46 -8.53 10.10 2.78
N ASP A 47 -9.04 10.70 1.69
CA ASP A 47 -9.25 10.05 0.40
C ASP A 47 -7.96 9.42 -0.16
N SER A 48 -6.85 10.16 -0.15
CA SER A 48 -5.56 9.66 -0.64
C SER A 48 -5.02 8.53 0.23
N LEU A 49 -5.22 8.62 1.55
CA LEU A 49 -4.81 7.56 2.48
C LEU A 49 -5.66 6.30 2.29
N MET A 50 -6.97 6.43 2.04
CA MET A 50 -7.85 5.29 1.77
C MET A 50 -7.49 4.61 0.44
N LYS A 51 -7.25 5.39 -0.62
CA LYS A 51 -6.77 4.87 -1.91
C LYS A 51 -5.45 4.10 -1.78
N LEU A 52 -4.50 4.65 -1.03
CA LEU A 52 -3.21 4.01 -0.79
C LEU A 52 -3.38 2.68 -0.03
N ILE A 53 -4.13 2.69 1.08
CA ILE A 53 -4.35 1.49 1.91
C ILE A 53 -5.10 0.42 1.10
N GLY A 54 -6.16 0.80 0.39
CA GLY A 54 -6.92 -0.10 -0.46
C GLY A 54 -6.08 -0.72 -1.58
N ALA A 55 -5.18 0.05 -2.20
CA ALA A 55 -4.26 -0.47 -3.21
C ALA A 55 -3.27 -1.50 -2.64
N LEU A 56 -2.69 -1.24 -1.47
CA LEU A 56 -1.82 -2.20 -0.78
C LEU A 56 -2.59 -3.47 -0.41
N GLU A 57 -3.80 -3.31 0.11
CA GLU A 57 -4.67 -4.41 0.49
C GLU A 57 -5.07 -5.28 -0.69
N PHE A 58 -5.44 -4.65 -1.80
CA PHE A 58 -5.76 -5.31 -3.06
C PHE A 58 -4.56 -6.05 -3.66
N ALA A 59 -3.36 -5.47 -3.55
CA ALA A 59 -2.11 -6.09 -3.97
C ALA A 59 -1.69 -7.29 -3.10
N GLY A 60 -2.37 -7.53 -1.97
CA GLY A 60 -2.13 -8.68 -1.11
C GLY A 60 -1.27 -8.39 0.12
N VAL A 61 -1.18 -7.14 0.55
CA VAL A 61 -0.56 -6.75 1.82
C VAL A 61 -1.61 -6.54 2.90
N GLU A 62 -1.27 -6.89 4.13
CA GLU A 62 -2.00 -6.50 5.33
C GLU A 62 -1.13 -5.60 6.21
N LEU A 63 -1.69 -4.46 6.63
CA LEU A 63 -1.03 -3.52 7.53
C LEU A 63 -1.39 -3.86 8.98
N ILE A 64 -0.39 -4.17 9.78
CA ILE A 64 -0.56 -4.44 11.21
C ILE A 64 -0.47 -3.10 11.95
N SER A 65 -1.55 -2.71 12.62
CA SER A 65 -1.54 -1.54 13.49
C SER A 65 -1.03 -1.91 14.88
N ASP A 66 -0.66 -0.91 15.67
CA ASP A 66 -0.13 -1.08 17.03
C ASP A 66 -1.11 -1.79 17.98
N SER A 67 -2.40 -1.79 17.64
CA SER A 67 -3.49 -2.37 18.44
C SER A 67 -4.00 -3.71 17.90
N VAL A 68 -3.42 -4.23 16.81
CA VAL A 68 -3.79 -5.55 16.27
C VAL A 68 -3.00 -6.62 17.03
N PRO A 69 -3.62 -7.75 17.42
CA PRO A 69 -2.91 -8.87 18.05
C PRO A 69 -1.75 -9.35 17.17
N SER A 70 -0.55 -9.03 17.60
CA SER A 70 0.73 -9.54 17.13
C SER A 70 1.46 -10.06 18.36
N GLN A 71 2.12 -11.21 18.30
CA GLN A 71 2.76 -11.81 19.48
C GLN A 71 3.70 -10.84 20.22
N ALA A 72 4.32 -9.89 19.51
CA ALA A 72 5.21 -8.88 20.07
C ALA A 72 4.62 -7.44 20.05
N GLY A 73 3.40 -7.25 19.55
CA GLY A 73 2.80 -5.94 19.29
C GLY A 73 3.49 -5.19 18.13
N GLY A 74 3.30 -3.87 18.09
CA GLY A 74 3.99 -2.99 17.15
C GLY A 74 3.35 -2.92 15.76
N ARG A 75 3.69 -1.84 15.05
CA ARG A 75 3.30 -1.65 13.65
C ARG A 75 4.11 -2.55 12.74
N GLY A 76 3.44 -3.22 11.82
CA GLY A 76 4.07 -4.16 10.89
C GLY A 76 3.38 -4.23 9.54
N VAL A 77 3.92 -5.09 8.68
CA VAL A 77 3.38 -5.37 7.35
C VAL A 77 3.59 -6.86 7.09
N ARG A 78 2.59 -7.54 6.53
CA ARG A 78 2.72 -8.93 6.06
C ARG A 78 2.03 -9.13 4.73
N LEU A 79 2.37 -10.21 4.05
CA LEU A 79 1.59 -10.71 2.93
C LEU A 79 0.32 -11.39 3.46
N LYS A 80 -0.77 -11.29 2.71
CA LYS A 80 -1.98 -12.07 2.94
C LYS A 80 -1.70 -13.56 2.67
N ALA A 81 -2.45 -14.44 3.31
CA ALA A 81 -2.26 -15.89 3.20
C ALA A 81 -2.48 -16.42 1.77
N ASP A 82 -3.30 -15.72 0.97
CA ASP A 82 -3.62 -16.02 -0.42
C ASP A 82 -2.83 -15.18 -1.44
N PHE A 83 -1.76 -14.49 -0.99
CA PHE A 83 -0.91 -13.71 -1.88
C PHE A 83 -0.32 -14.57 -2.99
N ASP A 84 -0.57 -14.17 -4.23
CA ASP A 84 0.00 -14.77 -5.44
C ASP A 84 0.76 -13.68 -6.22
N PRO A 85 2.11 -13.73 -6.24
CA PRO A 85 2.92 -12.71 -6.91
C PRO A 85 2.68 -12.67 -8.43
N SER A 86 2.18 -13.75 -9.02
CA SER A 86 1.88 -13.83 -10.46
C SER A 86 0.78 -12.84 -10.86
N LYS A 87 -0.21 -12.59 -9.96
CA LYS A 87 -1.29 -11.62 -10.19
C LYS A 87 -0.79 -10.19 -10.33
N LEU A 88 0.33 -9.87 -9.69
CA LEU A 88 0.94 -8.54 -9.75
C LEU A 88 1.58 -8.26 -11.11
N SER A 89 2.24 -9.25 -11.71
CA SER A 89 2.78 -9.15 -13.08
C SER A 89 1.68 -9.01 -14.14
N ALA A 90 0.49 -9.59 -13.89
CA ALA A 90 -0.65 -9.52 -14.78
C ALA A 90 -1.38 -8.17 -14.75
N LEU A 91 -1.17 -7.35 -13.72
CA LEU A 91 -1.90 -6.09 -13.54
C LEU A 91 -1.53 -5.00 -14.55
N GLY A 92 -0.30 -5.03 -15.10
CA GLY A 92 0.15 -4.18 -16.21
C GLY A 92 -0.25 -2.68 -16.14
N PRO A 93 -0.15 -1.92 -17.24
CA PRO A 93 -0.55 -0.51 -17.27
C PRO A 93 -2.06 -0.26 -17.11
N LYS A 94 -2.87 -1.31 -16.94
CA LYS A 94 -4.35 -1.24 -16.94
C LYS A 94 -4.99 -1.19 -15.54
N ALA A 95 -4.20 -1.18 -14.47
CA ALA A 95 -4.71 -1.12 -13.09
C ALA A 95 -5.51 0.16 -12.75
N LYS A 96 -5.44 1.19 -13.60
CA LYS A 96 -6.11 2.50 -13.44
C LYS A 96 -7.63 2.46 -13.21
N GLY A 97 -8.29 1.34 -13.53
CA GLY A 97 -9.76 1.21 -13.46
C GLY A 97 -10.33 0.33 -12.36
N ILE A 98 -9.50 -0.36 -11.55
CA ILE A 98 -10.01 -1.43 -10.67
C ILE A 98 -10.56 -0.90 -9.32
N LEU A 99 -10.14 0.29 -8.88
CA LEU A 99 -10.63 0.90 -7.63
C LEU A 99 -11.87 1.80 -7.77
N SER A 100 -12.53 1.88 -8.94
CA SER A 100 -13.78 2.64 -9.08
C SER A 100 -15.02 1.93 -8.53
N ALA A 101 -14.87 0.75 -7.90
CA ALA A 101 -15.96 -0.10 -7.42
C ALA A 101 -16.14 -0.11 -5.89
N VAL A 102 -15.49 0.79 -5.15
CA VAL A 102 -15.58 0.85 -3.67
C VAL A 102 -16.06 2.23 -3.17
N SER A 103 -16.79 2.97 -4.02
CA SER A 103 -17.50 4.21 -3.63
C SER A 103 -18.98 3.96 -3.46
#